data_AF-A0AAD9R641-F1
#
_entry.id   AF-A0AAD9R641-F1
#
_cell.length_a   1.000
_cell.length_b   1.000
_cell.length_c   1.000
_cell.angle_alpha   90.00
_cell.angle_beta   90.00
_cell.angle_gamma   90.00
#
_symmetry.space_group_name_H-M   'P 1'
#
loop_
_entity.id
_entity.type
_entity.pdbx_description
1 polymer ?
#
loop_
_entity_poly.entity_id
_entity_poly.type
_entity_poly.pdbx_seq_one_letter_code
_entity_poly.pdbx_strand_id
1 'polypeptide(L)'
;MAGDGSNDSVRPSTMTHSTKELIKDFANYTTTHGVGRLSEAKTVFSRLVWSIFILCALGMFIFQTILEIEHLFEDMLIGKLATENTSTLFNMGHQFQDFVFDCNFKGSDCR
;
A
#
# COMPACT_ATOMS: atom_id res chain seq x y z
N MET A 1 57.15 -45.25 -21.55
CA MET A 1 56.91 -43.85 -21.17
C MET A 1 55.42 -43.62 -21.39
N ALA A 2 54.58 -43.97 -20.41
CA ALA A 2 53.94 -43.04 -19.46
C ALA A 2 53.17 -41.94 -20.23
N GLY A 3 51.86 -41.74 -20.14
CA GLY A 3 50.83 -42.08 -19.15
C GLY A 3 49.79 -40.95 -19.19
N ASP A 4 48.62 -41.19 -18.61
CA ASP A 4 47.47 -40.29 -18.38
C ASP A 4 46.43 -40.23 -19.54
N GLY A 5 45.20 -40.73 -19.40
CA GLY A 5 44.29 -40.58 -18.25
C GLY A 5 43.73 -39.15 -18.33
N SER A 6 42.46 -38.88 -18.61
CA SER A 6 41.28 -39.37 -17.91
C SER A 6 40.04 -38.86 -18.66
N ASN A 7 39.00 -39.69 -18.65
CA ASN A 7 37.62 -39.31 -18.94
C ASN A 7 37.18 -38.18 -18.00
N ASP A 8 36.36 -37.24 -18.49
CA ASP A 8 35.11 -36.90 -17.80
C ASP A 8 34.15 -36.17 -18.75
N SER A 9 33.20 -36.94 -19.26
CA SER A 9 31.92 -36.43 -19.74
C SER A 9 31.25 -35.71 -18.56
N VAL A 10 31.21 -34.38 -18.62
CA VAL A 10 30.51 -33.54 -17.64
C VAL A 10 29.02 -33.83 -17.77
N ARG A 11 28.58 -34.81 -16.98
CA ARG A 11 27.18 -35.06 -16.63
C ARG A 11 26.59 -33.74 -16.16
N PRO A 12 25.40 -33.30 -16.62
CA PRO A 12 24.74 -32.18 -16.00
C PRO A 12 24.45 -32.61 -14.56
N SER A 13 25.22 -32.08 -13.62
CA SER A 13 24.89 -32.17 -12.21
C SER A 13 23.47 -31.63 -12.12
N THR A 14 22.51 -32.51 -11.84
CA THR A 14 21.18 -32.14 -11.38
C THR A 14 21.41 -31.27 -10.16
N MET A 15 21.47 -29.94 -10.38
CA MET A 15 21.57 -28.98 -9.31
C MET A 15 20.26 -29.12 -8.56
N THR A 16 20.29 -29.87 -7.46
CA THR A 16 19.30 -29.72 -6.39
C THR A 16 19.50 -28.30 -5.91
N HIS A 17 18.82 -27.34 -6.55
CA HIS A 17 18.86 -25.95 -6.11
C HIS A 17 18.48 -25.97 -4.64
N SER A 18 19.46 -25.66 -3.79
CA SER A 18 19.23 -25.60 -2.36
C SER A 18 18.11 -24.59 -2.14
N THR A 19 17.18 -24.87 -1.23
CA THR A 19 16.06 -23.96 -0.91
C THR A 19 16.56 -22.54 -0.62
N LYS A 20 17.81 -22.40 -0.13
CA LYS A 20 18.49 -21.13 0.08
C LYS A 20 18.77 -20.36 -1.21
N GLU A 21 19.18 -21.05 -2.28
CA GLU A 21 19.41 -20.45 -3.59
C GLU A 21 18.09 -20.00 -4.23
N LEU A 22 17.03 -20.82 -4.12
CA LEU A 22 15.69 -20.45 -4.61
C LEU A 22 15.13 -19.21 -3.89
N ILE A 23 15.28 -19.16 -2.56
CA ILE A 23 14.85 -18.01 -1.76
C ILE A 23 15.68 -16.77 -2.13
N LYS A 24 16.98 -16.93 -2.38
CA LYS A 24 17.88 -15.83 -2.76
C LYS A 24 17.57 -15.30 -4.16
N ASP A 25 17.30 -16.18 -5.12
CA ASP A 25 16.92 -15.80 -6.48
C ASP A 25 15.56 -15.10 -6.49
N PHE A 26 14.58 -15.64 -5.75
CA PHE A 26 13.28 -14.99 -5.58
C PHE A 26 13.41 -13.62 -4.88
N ALA A 27 14.23 -13.54 -3.83
CA ALA A 27 14.48 -12.32 -3.08
C ALA A 27 15.19 -11.22 -3.89
N ASN A 28 16.04 -11.61 -4.83
CA ASN A 28 16.73 -10.68 -5.73
C ASN A 28 15.86 -10.27 -6.92
N TYR A 29 14.98 -11.16 -7.38
CA TYR A 29 14.10 -10.91 -8.52
C TYR A 29 12.84 -10.12 -8.13
N THR A 30 12.35 -10.26 -6.90
CA THR A 30 11.16 -9.53 -6.44
C THR A 30 11.43 -8.03 -6.28
N THR A 31 10.49 -7.19 -6.70
CA THR A 31 10.53 -5.73 -6.53
C THR A 31 10.36 -5.31 -5.06
N THR A 32 10.20 -6.26 -4.13
CA THR A 32 10.04 -5.97 -2.70
C THR A 32 11.34 -5.39 -2.12
N HIS A 33 11.41 -4.06 -2.02
CA HIS A 33 12.51 -3.34 -1.40
C HIS A 33 12.76 -3.85 0.03
N GLY A 34 13.99 -4.32 0.29
CA GLY A 34 14.42 -4.79 1.62
C GLY A 34 14.57 -6.30 1.78
N VAL A 35 13.93 -7.11 0.94
CA VAL A 35 14.01 -8.59 1.02
C VAL A 35 15.42 -9.12 0.72
N GLY A 36 16.18 -8.47 -0.18
CA GLY A 36 17.59 -8.81 -0.43
C GLY A 36 18.51 -8.58 0.77
N ARG A 37 18.23 -7.58 1.63
CA ARG A 37 19.00 -7.32 2.86
C ARG A 37 18.73 -8.37 3.94
N LEU A 38 17.53 -8.94 3.95
CA LEU A 38 17.15 -10.05 4.82
C LEU A 38 17.84 -11.37 4.39
N SER A 39 18.00 -11.58 3.08
CA SER A 39 18.70 -12.74 2.49
C SER A 39 20.23 -12.69 2.69
N GLU A 40 20.84 -11.51 2.56
CA GLU A 40 22.29 -11.27 2.70
C GLU A 40 22.77 -11.25 4.17
N ALA A 41 21.88 -11.11 5.14
CA ALA A 41 22.24 -10.99 6.55
C ALA A 41 22.86 -12.29 7.10
N LYS A 42 24.13 -12.17 7.54
CA LYS A 42 24.97 -13.28 8.04
C LYS A 42 24.59 -13.74 9.45
N THR A 43 23.90 -12.92 10.24
CA THR A 43 23.49 -13.21 11.63
C THR A 43 21.99 -13.13 11.83
N VAL A 44 21.45 -13.98 12.71
CA VAL A 44 20.00 -14.05 13.03
C VAL A 44 19.50 -12.73 13.62
N PHE A 45 20.31 -12.06 14.44
CA PHE A 45 19.97 -10.76 15.02
C PHE A 45 19.77 -9.66 13.95
N SER A 46 20.65 -9.60 12.95
CA SER A 46 20.52 -8.65 11.84
C SER A 46 19.24 -8.94 11.02
N ARG A 47 18.91 -10.22 10.82
CA ARG A 47 17.65 -10.61 10.15
C ARG A 47 16.42 -10.11 10.89
N LEU A 48 16.38 -10.25 12.21
CA LEU A 48 15.25 -9.78 13.02
C LEU A 48 15.09 -8.26 12.95
N VAL A 49 16.19 -7.51 13.02
CA VAL A 49 16.16 -6.05 12.92
C VAL A 49 15.61 -5.62 11.55
N TRP A 50 16.11 -6.18 10.45
CA TRP A 50 15.63 -5.85 9.11
C TRP A 50 14.16 -6.27 8.89
N SER A 51 13.73 -7.40 9.44
CA SER A 51 12.33 -7.81 9.42
C SER A 51 11.42 -6.84 10.18
N ILE A 52 11.84 -6.35 11.35
CA ILE A 52 11.07 -5.38 12.14
C ILE A 52 10.94 -4.06 11.36
N PHE A 53 12.03 -3.56 10.77
CA PHE A 53 11.97 -2.34 9.96
C PHE A 53 11.02 -2.48 8.77
N ILE A 54 11.05 -3.62 8.07
CA ILE A 54 10.14 -3.88 6.95
C ILE A 54 8.69 -3.96 7.43
N LEU A 55 8.43 -4.63 8.56
CA LEU A 55 7.09 -4.71 9.14
C LEU A 55 6.57 -3.34 9.59
N CYS A 56 7.42 -2.52 10.21
CA CYS A 56 7.04 -1.15 10.59
C CYS A 56 6.78 -0.28 9.37
N ALA A 57 7.60 -0.36 8.33
CA ALA A 57 7.40 0.38 7.09
C ALA A 57 6.09 -0.03 6.40
N LEU A 58 5.80 -1.34 6.34
CA LEU A 58 4.52 -1.85 5.83
C LEU A 58 3.34 -1.39 6.70
N GLY A 59 3.48 -1.44 8.02
CA GLY A 59 2.44 -0.97 8.95
C GLY A 59 2.13 0.51 8.77
N MET A 60 3.15 1.36 8.66
CA MET A 60 2.99 2.80 8.39
C MET A 60 2.35 3.05 7.03
N PHE A 61 2.74 2.30 5.99
CA PHE A 61 2.14 2.42 4.66
C PHE A 61 0.66 2.03 4.65
N ILE A 62 0.30 0.92 5.31
CA ILE A 62 -1.09 0.47 5.44
C ILE A 62 -1.91 1.50 6.22
N PHE A 63 -1.38 2.00 7.33
CA PHE A 63 -2.05 3.02 8.14
C PHE A 63 -2.29 4.31 7.33
N GLN A 64 -1.27 4.80 6.63
CA GLN A 64 -1.38 5.95 5.74
C GLN A 64 -2.45 5.73 4.65
N THR A 65 -2.46 4.55 4.03
CA THR A 65 -3.41 4.21 2.97
C THR A 65 -4.84 4.18 3.49
N ILE A 66 -5.09 3.63 4.68
CA ILE A 66 -6.43 3.59 5.28
C ILE A 66 -6.93 5.00 5.58
N LEU A 67 -6.09 5.85 6.17
CA LEU A 67 -6.43 7.26 6.44
C LEU A 67 -6.82 8.02 5.17
N GLU A 68 -6.06 7.82 4.09
CA GLU A 68 -6.37 8.45 2.81
C GLU A 68 -7.67 7.91 2.21
N ILE A 69 -7.94 6.60 2.34
CA ILE A 69 -9.20 6.00 1.86
C ILE A 69 -10.41 6.56 2.61
N GLU A 70 -10.33 6.71 3.93
CA GLU A 70 -11.42 7.29 4.73
C GLU A 70 -11.73 8.72 4.28
N HIS A 71 -10.71 9.55 4.10
CA HIS A 71 -10.89 10.90 3.56
C HIS A 71 -11.49 10.90 2.13
N LEU A 72 -11.02 10.02 1.25
CA LEU A 72 -11.55 9.90 -0.11
C LEU A 72 -13.02 9.44 -0.14
N PHE A 73 -13.45 8.63 0.83
CA PHE A 73 -14.83 8.18 0.93
C PHE A 73 -15.77 9.32 1.32
N GLU A 74 -15.37 10.14 2.29
CA GLU A 74 -16.15 11.32 2.70
C GLU A 74 -16.30 12.32 1.54
N ASP A 75 -15.21 12.63 0.85
CA ASP A 75 -15.23 13.53 -0.29
C ASP A 75 -16.12 13.00 -1.43
N MET A 76 -16.04 11.70 -1.70
CA MET A 76 -16.92 11.04 -2.67
C MET A 76 -18.38 11.16 -2.25
N LEU A 77 -18.70 10.93 -0.97
CA LEU A 77 -20.07 11.02 -0.45
C LEU A 77 -20.62 12.44 -0.60
N ILE A 78 -19.83 13.45 -0.24
CA ILE A 78 -20.21 14.87 -0.40
C ILE A 78 -20.41 15.20 -1.88
N GLY A 79 -19.52 14.73 -2.76
CA GLY A 79 -19.67 14.90 -4.20
C GLY A 79 -20.95 14.26 -4.75
N LYS A 80 -21.32 13.07 -4.26
CA LYS A 80 -22.60 12.42 -4.61
C LYS A 80 -23.80 13.22 -4.11
N LEU A 81 -23.78 13.68 -2.86
CA LEU A 81 -24.84 14.51 -2.28
C LEU A 81 -25.00 15.83 -3.02
N ALA A 82 -23.90 16.46 -3.43
CA ALA A 82 -23.91 17.70 -4.22
C ALA A 82 -24.46 17.52 -5.64
N THR A 83 -24.40 16.29 -6.18
CA THR A 83 -24.92 15.94 -7.51
C THR A 83 -26.41 15.54 -7.48
N GLU A 84 -26.95 15.23 -6.30
CA GLU A 84 -28.35 14.85 -6.10
C GLU A 84 -29.30 16.05 -6.31
N ASN A 85 -30.55 15.78 -6.71
CA ASN A 85 -31.54 16.82 -6.94
C ASN A 85 -31.89 17.53 -5.61
N THR A 86 -31.76 18.85 -5.58
CA THR A 86 -31.96 19.67 -4.36
C THR A 86 -33.33 19.48 -3.71
N SER A 87 -34.34 19.04 -4.48
CA SER A 87 -35.69 18.75 -4.00
C SER A 87 -35.81 17.47 -3.14
N THR A 88 -34.97 16.45 -3.34
CA THR A 88 -34.92 15.27 -2.47
C THR A 88 -33.98 15.49 -1.27
N LEU A 89 -32.89 16.24 -1.45
CA LEU A 89 -31.96 16.60 -0.37
C LEU A 89 -32.63 17.50 0.69
N PHE A 90 -33.46 18.45 0.25
CA PHE A 90 -34.27 19.31 1.13
C PHE A 90 -35.28 18.52 1.99
N ASN A 91 -35.83 17.42 1.46
CA ASN A 91 -36.78 16.57 2.18
C ASN A 91 -36.11 15.62 3.20
N MET A 92 -34.80 15.38 3.11
CA MET A 92 -34.07 14.42 3.97
C MET A 92 -33.18 15.05 5.04
N GLY A 93 -32.78 16.33 4.94
CA GLY A 93 -31.91 16.94 5.95
C GLY A 93 -31.76 18.47 5.86
N HIS A 94 -32.33 19.15 6.86
CA HIS A 94 -32.13 20.55 7.28
C HIS A 94 -32.49 21.72 6.33
N GLN A 95 -33.60 22.39 6.64
CA GLN A 95 -33.56 23.67 7.38
C GLN A 95 -32.69 24.81 6.80
N PHE A 96 -32.60 24.97 5.48
CA PHE A 96 -31.98 26.20 4.92
C PHE A 96 -32.74 27.47 5.34
N GLN A 97 -34.04 27.34 5.67
CA GLN A 97 -34.85 28.45 6.17
C GLN A 97 -34.58 28.86 7.63
N ASP A 98 -33.88 28.06 8.46
CA ASP A 98 -33.59 28.50 9.83
C ASP A 98 -32.12 28.92 10.02
N PHE A 99 -31.29 28.84 8.98
CA PHE A 99 -29.94 29.46 8.98
C PHE A 99 -29.90 30.82 8.28
N VAL A 100 -30.97 31.22 7.58
CA VAL A 100 -31.17 32.58 7.08
C VAL A 100 -32.00 33.33 8.11
N PHE A 101 -31.32 33.98 9.06
CA PHE A 101 -31.97 34.74 10.13
C PHE A 101 -32.57 36.08 9.67
N ASP A 102 -32.23 36.56 8.45
CA ASP A 102 -32.72 37.83 7.92
C ASP A 102 -32.53 37.90 6.39
N CYS A 103 -33.57 38.24 5.62
CA CYS A 103 -33.45 38.61 4.20
C CYS A 103 -33.67 40.12 4.09
N ASN A 104 -32.58 40.85 3.91
CA ASN A 104 -32.63 42.29 3.79
C ASN A 104 -31.87 42.75 2.54
N PHE A 105 -32.57 43.44 1.64
CA PHE A 105 -31.94 44.16 0.54
C PHE A 105 -32.11 45.66 0.78
N LYS A 106 -30.98 46.39 0.86
CA LYS A 106 -30.97 47.86 1.01
C LYS A 106 -31.67 48.41 2.26
N GLY A 107 -31.77 47.64 3.33
CA GLY A 107 -32.45 48.02 4.56
C GLY A 107 -33.93 47.65 4.60
N SER A 108 -34.51 47.17 3.51
CA SER A 108 -35.90 46.67 3.47
C SER A 108 -35.95 45.14 3.54
N ASP A 109 -36.84 44.65 4.39
CA ASP A 109 -37.11 43.23 4.62
C ASP A 109 -37.83 42.61 3.40
N CYS A 110 -37.44 41.41 3.00
CA CYS A 110 -37.99 40.69 1.85
C CYS A 110 -39.35 40.07 2.18
N ARG A 111 -40.37 40.86 2.56
CA ARG A 111 -41.74 40.38 2.80
C ARG A 111 -42.65 40.55 1.59
#